data_AF-A0A835XYX9-F1
#
_entry.id   AF-A0A835XYX9-F1
#
_cell.length_a   1.000
_cell.length_b   1.000
_cell.length_c   1.000
_cell.angle_alpha   90.00
_cell.angle_beta   90.00
_cell.angle_gamma   90.00
#
_symmetry.space_group_name_H-M   'P 1'
#
loop_
_entity.id
_entity.type
_entity.pdbx_description
1 polymer ?
#
loop_
_entity_poly.entity_id
_entity_poly.type
_entity_poly.pdbx_seq_one_letter_code
_entity_poly.pdbx_strand_id
1 'polypeptide(L)'
;MTQPVSPHTATATAGRDDSSVRAKELARYLATDHGYGSVFTPLLPRVLVTHRHGSHESWTPDTPVQVLVNDVNAGKQRNVECKVLGHHDQNDVVFCITDEELDAPDLDLGVAPGARYLLLGCSNRSQRKPYSVSQGVISTTIPDANGLIRGDAPSIPGYSGGGCFSEETGKLFAVNVGKDDRNGGRAMLVHVASLLTLLRTHKGAPVPEWDWGEGA
;
A
#
# COMPACT_ATOMS: atom_id res chain seq x y z
N MET A 1 11.30 -50.90 34.46
CA MET A 1 12.04 -49.63 34.67
C MET A 1 12.05 -48.88 33.36
N THR A 2 11.11 -47.97 33.17
CA THR A 2 10.89 -47.17 31.95
C THR A 2 11.49 -45.79 32.17
N GLN A 3 12.41 -45.36 31.30
CA GLN A 3 12.96 -44.00 31.33
C GLN A 3 11.94 -42.99 30.77
N PRO A 4 11.87 -41.76 31.31
CA PRO A 4 11.03 -40.71 30.75
C PRO A 4 11.74 -40.03 29.57
N VAL A 5 11.02 -39.90 28.46
CA VAL A 5 11.44 -39.15 27.27
C VAL A 5 11.23 -37.66 27.54
N SER A 6 12.29 -36.86 27.45
CA SER A 6 12.22 -35.40 27.54
C SER A 6 11.47 -34.82 26.32
N PRO A 7 10.59 -33.82 26.49
CA PRO A 7 9.97 -33.15 25.36
C PRO A 7 10.99 -32.24 24.67
N HIS A 8 11.18 -32.45 23.38
CA HIS A 8 11.89 -31.53 22.48
C HIS A 8 11.19 -30.17 22.49
N THR A 9 11.91 -29.15 22.96
CA THR A 9 11.57 -27.74 22.77
C THR A 9 11.61 -27.43 21.27
N ALA A 10 10.43 -27.28 20.65
CA ALA A 10 10.34 -26.72 19.30
C ALA A 10 10.63 -25.21 19.38
N THR A 11 11.77 -24.81 18.82
CA THR A 11 12.23 -23.43 18.73
C THR A 11 11.35 -22.65 17.75
N ALA A 12 10.42 -21.85 18.29
CA ALA A 12 9.65 -20.87 17.54
C ALA A 12 10.50 -19.61 17.31
N THR A 13 11.35 -19.60 16.28
CA THR A 13 12.17 -18.40 15.94
C THR A 13 12.29 -18.09 14.44
N ALA A 14 11.80 -18.94 13.54
CA ALA A 14 12.02 -18.74 12.09
C ALA A 14 11.10 -17.69 11.41
N GLY A 15 10.01 -17.25 12.05
CA GLY A 15 9.01 -16.40 11.38
C GLY A 15 9.16 -14.89 11.55
N ARG A 16 10.08 -14.41 12.41
CA ARG A 16 10.14 -12.98 12.79
C ARG A 16 11.21 -12.19 12.03
N ASP A 17 12.27 -12.86 11.59
CA ASP A 17 13.39 -12.22 10.89
C ASP A 17 13.07 -11.96 9.41
N ASP A 18 12.40 -12.90 8.73
CA ASP A 18 12.04 -12.77 7.31
C ASP A 18 11.09 -11.59 7.03
N SER A 19 10.06 -11.41 7.87
CA SER A 19 9.12 -10.29 7.72
C SER A 19 9.82 -8.94 7.94
N SER A 20 10.87 -8.88 8.77
CA SER A 20 11.65 -7.66 9.03
C SER A 20 12.59 -7.29 7.86
N VAL A 21 13.12 -8.30 7.17
CA VAL A 21 13.92 -8.12 5.95
C VAL A 21 13.00 -7.67 4.82
N ARG A 22 11.89 -8.37 4.61
CA ARG A 22 10.90 -8.03 3.59
C ARG A 22 10.30 -6.64 3.80
N ALA A 23 10.01 -6.27 5.04
CA ALA A 23 9.54 -4.92 5.37
C ALA A 23 10.53 -3.82 4.91
N LYS A 24 11.83 -4.05 5.02
CA LYS A 24 12.86 -3.10 4.55
C LYS A 24 12.89 -3.02 3.03
N GLU A 25 12.78 -4.15 2.36
CA GLU A 25 12.75 -4.20 0.89
C GLU A 25 11.52 -3.49 0.33
N LEU A 26 10.35 -3.73 0.92
CA LEU A 26 9.09 -3.13 0.48
C LEU A 26 9.02 -1.63 0.76
N ALA A 27 9.79 -1.11 1.72
CA ALA A 27 9.80 0.30 2.04
C ALA A 27 10.19 1.19 0.84
N ARG A 28 10.88 0.67 -0.18
CA ARG A 28 11.15 1.40 -1.43
C ARG A 28 9.87 1.84 -2.16
N TYR A 29 8.77 1.11 -1.96
CA TYR A 29 7.45 1.41 -2.52
C TYR A 29 6.60 2.33 -1.65
N LEU A 30 7.22 3.01 -0.68
CA LEU A 30 6.59 4.06 0.09
C LEU A 30 7.07 5.41 -0.42
N ALA A 31 6.13 6.29 -0.72
CA ALA A 31 6.39 7.70 -0.90
C ALA A 31 5.56 8.52 0.11
N THR A 32 6.05 9.69 0.47
CA THR A 32 5.37 10.58 1.43
C THR A 32 5.34 12.01 0.93
N ASP A 33 4.45 12.84 1.45
CA ASP A 33 4.62 14.28 1.32
C ASP A 33 5.80 14.77 2.20
N HIS A 34 6.19 16.03 2.03
CA HIS A 34 7.24 16.67 2.84
C HIS A 34 6.89 16.80 4.33
N GLY A 35 5.60 16.76 4.67
CA GLY A 35 5.13 16.80 6.04
C GLY A 35 5.12 15.44 6.73
N TYR A 36 5.42 14.36 6.00
CA TYR A 36 5.19 12.97 6.43
C TYR A 36 3.74 12.75 6.94
N GLY A 37 2.83 13.58 6.42
CA GLY A 37 1.41 13.62 6.74
C GLY A 37 0.61 12.65 5.89
N SER A 38 1.01 12.55 4.63
CA SER A 38 0.33 11.81 3.58
C SER A 38 1.26 10.76 3.00
N VAL A 39 0.73 9.57 2.76
CA VAL A 39 1.47 8.43 2.20
C VAL A 39 0.94 8.11 0.81
N PHE A 40 1.84 7.70 -0.07
CA PHE A 40 1.56 7.29 -1.43
C PHE A 40 2.23 5.94 -1.68
N THR A 41 1.63 5.17 -2.57
CA THR A 41 2.17 3.90 -3.05
C THR A 41 2.34 3.99 -4.57
N PRO A 42 3.52 3.70 -5.15
CA PRO A 42 3.65 3.44 -6.57
C PRO A 42 2.78 2.23 -6.94
N LEU A 43 1.86 2.44 -7.88
CA LEU A 43 0.98 1.39 -8.41
C LEU A 43 1.52 0.82 -9.73
N LEU A 44 2.02 1.71 -10.59
CA LEU A 44 2.67 1.42 -11.86
C LEU A 44 3.86 2.37 -12.01
N PRO A 45 4.80 2.13 -12.94
CA PRO A 45 5.79 3.14 -13.27
C PRO A 45 5.06 4.46 -13.59
N ARG A 46 5.50 5.56 -12.99
CA ARG A 46 4.90 6.90 -13.10
C ARG A 46 3.53 7.11 -12.43
N VAL A 47 2.89 6.10 -11.87
CA VAL A 47 1.57 6.26 -11.23
C VAL A 47 1.68 5.99 -9.73
N LEU A 48 1.31 7.00 -8.95
CA LEU A 48 1.17 6.93 -7.51
C LEU A 48 -0.31 6.92 -7.14
N VAL A 49 -0.63 6.27 -6.04
CA VAL A 49 -1.98 6.24 -5.48
C VAL A 49 -1.96 6.60 -4.00
N THR A 50 -2.97 7.35 -3.56
CA THR A 50 -3.23 7.68 -2.16
C THR A 50 -4.74 7.73 -1.89
N HIS A 51 -5.11 8.12 -0.66
CA HIS A 51 -6.49 8.31 -0.22
C HIS A 51 -7.04 9.69 -0.63
N ARG A 52 -8.36 9.88 -0.65
CA ARG A 52 -9.01 11.12 -1.08
C ARG A 52 -9.44 12.03 0.07
N HIS A 53 -9.86 11.47 1.20
CA HIS A 53 -10.33 12.24 2.34
C HIS A 53 -9.22 13.10 2.98
N GLY A 54 -9.60 14.00 3.90
CA GLY A 54 -8.66 14.81 4.66
C GLY A 54 -7.92 15.84 3.81
N SER A 55 -6.58 15.83 3.87
CA SER A 55 -5.73 16.82 3.19
C SER A 55 -5.86 16.81 1.66
N HIS A 56 -6.40 15.73 1.09
CA HIS A 56 -6.55 15.58 -0.35
C HIS A 56 -7.92 15.98 -0.87
N GLU A 57 -8.90 16.36 -0.02
CA GLU A 57 -10.30 16.66 -0.42
C GLU A 57 -10.45 17.87 -1.35
N SER A 58 -9.50 18.79 -1.32
CA SER A 58 -9.51 19.96 -2.22
C SER A 58 -8.75 19.72 -3.52
N TRP A 59 -8.08 18.58 -3.67
CA TRP A 59 -7.25 18.31 -4.84
C TRP A 59 -8.11 18.08 -6.07
N THR A 60 -7.67 18.68 -7.18
CA THR A 60 -8.31 18.59 -8.49
C THR A 60 -7.27 18.15 -9.53
N PRO A 61 -7.67 17.66 -10.72
CA PRO A 61 -6.72 17.32 -11.78
C PRO A 61 -5.72 18.45 -12.04
N ASP A 62 -4.49 18.09 -12.38
CA ASP A 62 -3.33 18.97 -12.60
C ASP A 62 -2.81 19.73 -11.37
N THR A 63 -3.39 19.52 -10.17
CA THR A 63 -2.82 20.05 -8.92
C THR A 63 -1.39 19.53 -8.77
N PRO A 64 -0.37 20.40 -8.65
CA PRO A 64 1.01 19.99 -8.46
C PRO A 64 1.20 19.44 -7.06
N VAL A 65 1.93 18.34 -6.96
CA VAL A 65 2.23 17.63 -5.71
C VAL A 65 3.72 17.29 -5.71
N GLN A 66 4.38 17.48 -4.57
CA GLN A 66 5.76 17.05 -4.36
C GLN A 66 5.77 15.90 -3.38
N VAL A 67 6.41 14.80 -3.78
CA VAL A 67 6.53 13.59 -2.96
C VAL A 67 7.99 13.21 -2.78
N LEU A 68 8.30 12.71 -1.58
CA LEU A 68 9.56 12.09 -1.21
C LEU A 68 9.46 10.61 -1.52
N VAL A 69 10.22 10.15 -2.51
CA VAL A 69 10.28 8.73 -2.89
C VAL A 69 11.56 8.13 -2.32
N ASN A 70 11.43 6.93 -1.75
CA ASN A 70 12.55 6.16 -1.22
C ASN A 70 13.44 5.62 -2.36
N ASP A 71 14.75 5.54 -2.14
CA ASP A 71 15.66 4.82 -3.03
C ASP A 71 15.47 3.30 -2.90
N VAL A 72 16.17 2.53 -3.75
CA VAL A 72 16.00 1.06 -3.84
C VAL A 72 16.27 0.34 -2.50
N ASN A 73 17.03 0.98 -1.62
CA ASN A 73 17.40 0.45 -0.30
C ASN A 73 16.59 1.07 0.84
N ALA A 74 15.64 1.97 0.54
CA ALA A 74 14.92 2.81 1.48
C ALA A 74 15.83 3.53 2.51
N GLY A 75 17.07 3.82 2.11
CA GLY A 75 18.08 4.49 2.92
C GLY A 75 18.16 5.99 2.65
N LYS A 76 17.67 6.44 1.49
CA LYS A 76 17.60 7.85 1.10
C LYS A 76 16.25 8.17 0.49
N GLN A 77 15.87 9.43 0.56
CA GLN A 77 14.70 9.97 -0.11
C GLN A 77 15.12 11.04 -1.11
N ARG A 78 14.36 11.13 -2.20
CA ARG A 78 14.50 12.19 -3.21
C ARG A 78 13.14 12.80 -3.52
N ASN A 79 13.14 14.07 -3.89
CA ASN A 79 11.93 14.74 -4.35
C ASN A 79 11.58 14.25 -5.75
N VAL A 80 10.29 14.05 -5.96
CA VAL A 80 9.66 13.76 -7.24
C VAL A 80 8.50 14.72 -7.39
N GLU A 81 8.45 15.41 -8.52
CA GLU A 81 7.30 16.22 -8.88
C GLU A 81 6.25 15.35 -9.54
N CYS A 82 5.00 15.53 -9.12
CA CYS A 82 3.85 14.84 -9.67
C CYS A 82 2.67 15.78 -9.79
N LYS A 83 1.65 15.34 -10.52
CA LYS A 83 0.37 16.05 -10.62
C LYS A 83 -0.74 15.08 -10.32
N VAL A 84 -1.82 15.60 -9.75
CA VAL A 84 -3.06 14.83 -9.58
C VAL A 84 -3.60 14.49 -10.96
N LEU A 85 -3.70 13.20 -11.26
CA LEU A 85 -4.34 12.69 -12.47
C LEU A 85 -5.87 12.77 -12.31
N GLY A 86 -6.37 12.41 -11.13
CA GLY A 86 -7.77 12.51 -10.76
C GLY A 86 -8.11 11.74 -9.48
N HIS A 87 -9.39 11.71 -9.14
CA HIS A 87 -9.87 11.08 -7.91
C HIS A 87 -11.18 10.31 -8.11
N HIS A 88 -11.43 9.35 -7.22
CA HIS A 88 -12.64 8.54 -7.16
C HIS A 88 -13.20 8.57 -5.74
N ASP A 89 -14.16 9.46 -5.52
CA ASP A 89 -14.68 9.75 -4.17
C ASP A 89 -15.34 8.54 -3.51
N GLN A 90 -16.03 7.69 -4.29
CA GLN A 90 -16.68 6.49 -3.76
C GLN A 90 -15.67 5.49 -3.15
N ASN A 91 -14.50 5.35 -3.77
CA ASN A 91 -13.46 4.43 -3.32
C ASN A 91 -12.44 5.10 -2.40
N ASP A 92 -12.57 6.40 -2.18
CA ASP A 92 -11.63 7.22 -1.40
C ASP A 92 -10.20 7.19 -1.98
N VAL A 93 -10.07 7.34 -3.31
CA VAL A 93 -8.79 7.21 -4.03
C VAL A 93 -8.42 8.49 -4.77
N VAL A 94 -7.13 8.81 -4.78
CA VAL A 94 -6.50 9.80 -5.68
C VAL A 94 -5.37 9.13 -6.43
N PHE A 95 -5.30 9.36 -7.74
CA PHE A 95 -4.16 9.01 -8.58
C PHE A 95 -3.32 10.25 -8.86
N CYS A 96 -2.00 10.10 -8.78
CA CYS A 96 -1.04 11.08 -9.23
C CYS A 96 -0.14 10.49 -10.32
N ILE A 97 0.33 11.33 -11.22
CA ILE A 97 1.23 10.96 -12.32
C ILE A 97 2.53 11.75 -12.24
N THR A 98 3.64 11.11 -12.61
CA THR A 98 4.99 11.69 -12.63
C THR A 98 5.57 11.60 -14.04
N ASP A 99 6.48 12.51 -14.41
CA ASP A 99 7.15 12.43 -15.72
C ASP A 99 8.27 11.38 -15.73
N GLU A 100 8.94 11.20 -14.59
CA GLU A 100 10.00 10.21 -14.41
C GLU A 100 9.48 8.85 -13.93
N GLU A 101 10.13 7.75 -14.30
CA GLU A 101 9.75 6.42 -13.84
C GLU A 101 10.16 6.18 -12.39
N LEU A 102 9.26 5.49 -11.67
CA LEU A 102 9.46 5.07 -10.29
C LEU A 102 9.53 3.54 -10.25
N ASP A 103 10.26 3.03 -9.25
CA ASP A 103 10.20 1.61 -8.92
C ASP A 103 8.77 1.28 -8.45
N ALA A 104 8.15 0.29 -9.08
CA ALA A 104 6.78 -0.12 -8.81
C ALA A 104 6.76 -1.61 -8.43
N PRO A 105 5.89 -2.01 -7.51
CA PRO A 105 5.80 -3.40 -7.09
C PRO A 105 5.12 -4.26 -8.16
N ASP A 106 5.49 -5.53 -8.19
CA ASP A 106 4.67 -6.54 -8.85
C ASP A 106 3.28 -6.57 -8.20
N LEU A 107 2.24 -6.69 -9.03
CA LEU A 107 0.87 -6.72 -8.58
C LEU A 107 0.37 -8.15 -8.37
N ASP A 108 -0.44 -8.33 -7.34
CA ASP A 108 -1.14 -9.59 -7.06
C ASP A 108 -2.64 -9.36 -7.17
N LEU A 109 -3.24 -10.00 -8.16
CA LEU A 109 -4.68 -9.92 -8.42
C LEU A 109 -5.48 -10.99 -7.66
N GLY A 110 -4.80 -11.94 -7.00
CA GLY A 110 -5.39 -13.16 -6.45
C GLY A 110 -5.17 -13.30 -4.95
N VAL A 111 -5.75 -12.41 -4.14
CA VAL A 111 -5.72 -12.52 -2.67
C VAL A 111 -6.94 -13.27 -2.13
N ALA A 112 -6.74 -14.04 -1.06
CA ALA A 112 -7.80 -14.81 -0.39
C ALA A 112 -8.01 -14.35 1.07
N PRO A 113 -9.22 -14.51 1.63
CA PRO A 113 -9.42 -14.37 3.08
C PRO A 113 -8.49 -15.30 3.86
N GLY A 114 -7.92 -14.82 4.96
CA GLY A 114 -6.91 -15.55 5.74
C GLY A 114 -5.47 -15.36 5.26
N ALA A 115 -5.24 -14.75 4.10
CA ALA A 115 -3.88 -14.43 3.64
C ALA A 115 -3.23 -13.37 4.54
N ARG A 116 -1.96 -13.57 4.90
CA ARG A 116 -1.18 -12.61 5.69
C ARG A 116 -0.61 -11.51 4.81
N TYR A 117 -0.56 -10.30 5.34
CA TYR A 117 -0.04 -9.15 4.64
C TYR A 117 0.76 -8.20 5.52
N LEU A 118 1.62 -7.44 4.86
CA LEU A 118 2.35 -6.30 5.42
C LEU A 118 1.69 -5.02 4.91
N LEU A 119 1.35 -4.12 5.81
CA LEU A 119 0.84 -2.79 5.53
C LEU A 119 1.92 -1.77 5.82
N LEU A 120 2.29 -0.97 4.81
CA LEU A 120 3.24 0.12 4.96
C LEU A 120 2.54 1.43 5.32
N GLY A 121 3.24 2.31 6.01
CA GLY A 121 2.78 3.66 6.33
C GLY A 121 3.94 4.52 6.85
N CYS A 122 3.60 5.67 7.41
CA CYS A 122 4.51 6.60 8.07
C CYS A 122 3.89 7.12 9.38
N SER A 123 3.52 6.21 10.28
CA SER A 123 2.82 6.57 11.53
C SER A 123 3.71 7.16 12.61
N ASN A 124 5.04 7.00 12.49
CA ASN A 124 5.98 7.45 13.51
C ASN A 124 6.77 8.67 13.05
N ARG A 125 6.12 9.84 13.07
CA ARG A 125 6.69 11.12 12.60
C ARG A 125 7.89 11.62 13.42
N SER A 126 8.14 11.06 14.60
CA SER A 126 9.21 11.50 15.51
C SER A 126 10.49 10.68 15.41
N GLN A 127 10.46 9.51 14.76
CA GLN A 127 11.64 8.69 14.52
C GLN A 127 12.16 8.93 13.12
N ARG A 128 13.48 9.05 12.95
CA ARG A 128 14.18 9.19 11.65
C ARG A 128 14.01 7.98 10.72
N LYS A 129 13.03 7.11 10.96
CA LYS A 129 12.70 5.97 10.10
C LYS A 129 11.64 6.45 9.11
N PRO A 130 11.90 6.40 7.79
CA PRO A 130 10.99 6.96 6.80
C PRO A 130 9.70 6.14 6.60
N TYR A 131 9.49 5.07 7.39
CA TYR A 131 8.32 4.21 7.28
C TYR A 131 8.01 3.46 8.59
N SER A 132 6.77 2.97 8.66
CA SER A 132 6.24 2.06 9.67
C SER A 132 5.58 0.87 8.97
N VAL A 133 5.64 -0.31 9.60
CA VAL A 133 5.02 -1.52 9.08
C VAL A 133 4.08 -2.10 10.12
N SER A 134 2.88 -2.47 9.66
CA SER A 134 1.90 -3.25 10.41
C SER A 134 1.69 -4.59 9.72
N GLN A 135 1.38 -5.62 10.48
CA GLN A 135 1.07 -6.95 9.95
C GLN A 135 -0.40 -7.25 10.20
N GLY A 136 -1.03 -7.94 9.26
CA GLY A 136 -2.39 -8.41 9.42
C GLY A 136 -2.75 -9.56 8.51
N VAL A 137 -4.04 -9.87 8.52
CA VAL A 137 -4.70 -10.93 7.78
C VAL A 137 -5.91 -10.36 7.06
N ILE A 138 -6.14 -10.79 5.82
CA ILE A 138 -7.32 -10.42 5.05
C ILE A 138 -8.57 -11.01 5.69
N SER A 139 -9.45 -10.13 6.16
CA SER A 139 -10.70 -10.52 6.81
C SER A 139 -11.77 -10.92 5.79
N THR A 140 -11.89 -10.15 4.70
CA THR A 140 -12.79 -10.44 3.59
C THR A 140 -12.24 -9.86 2.31
N THR A 141 -12.46 -10.54 1.20
CA THR A 141 -12.15 -10.08 -0.17
C THR A 141 -13.40 -9.69 -0.94
N ILE A 142 -14.59 -9.87 -0.34
CA ILE A 142 -15.85 -9.39 -0.92
C ILE A 142 -15.90 -7.87 -0.71
N PRO A 143 -15.91 -7.06 -1.78
CA PRO A 143 -15.98 -5.61 -1.65
C PRO A 143 -17.34 -5.18 -1.08
N ASP A 144 -17.32 -4.13 -0.26
CA ASP A 144 -18.55 -3.46 0.17
C ASP A 144 -19.14 -2.54 -0.93
N ALA A 145 -20.16 -1.76 -0.58
CA ALA A 145 -20.79 -0.82 -1.50
C ALA A 145 -19.84 0.28 -2.03
N ASN A 146 -18.72 0.51 -1.36
CA ASN A 146 -17.67 1.45 -1.77
C ASN A 146 -16.52 0.74 -2.51
N GLY A 147 -16.68 -0.55 -2.82
CA GLY A 147 -15.64 -1.34 -3.47
C GLY A 147 -14.44 -1.66 -2.57
N LEU A 148 -14.60 -1.54 -1.24
CA LEU A 148 -13.52 -1.73 -0.28
C LEU A 148 -13.57 -3.13 0.32
N ILE A 149 -12.42 -3.78 0.40
CA ILE A 149 -12.22 -5.02 1.15
C ILE A 149 -11.68 -4.69 2.56
N ARG A 150 -11.46 -5.69 3.43
CA ARG A 150 -11.00 -5.47 4.81
C ARG A 150 -9.83 -6.36 5.21
N GLY A 151 -8.89 -5.77 5.92
CA GLY A 151 -7.86 -6.48 6.67
C GLY A 151 -7.95 -6.17 8.17
N ASP A 152 -7.45 -7.06 9.01
CA ASP A 152 -7.54 -6.93 10.47
C ASP A 152 -6.42 -6.06 11.08
N ALA A 153 -5.42 -5.66 10.29
CA ALA A 153 -4.34 -4.83 10.79
C ALA A 153 -4.92 -3.50 11.29
N PRO A 154 -4.47 -3.00 12.46
CA PRO A 154 -4.87 -1.69 12.94
C PRO A 154 -4.38 -0.63 11.95
N SER A 155 -5.31 0.15 11.40
CA SER A 155 -5.01 1.30 10.56
C SER A 155 -5.02 2.55 11.43
N ILE A 156 -3.83 3.12 11.67
CA ILE A 156 -3.61 4.31 12.51
C ILE A 156 -3.20 5.50 11.63
N PRO A 157 -3.23 6.76 12.15
CA PRO A 157 -2.81 7.92 11.37
C PRO A 157 -1.43 7.72 10.73
N GLY A 158 -1.33 8.06 9.44
CA GLY A 158 -0.13 7.84 8.64
C GLY A 158 -0.08 6.51 7.88
N TYR A 159 -1.12 5.66 7.93
CA TYR A 159 -1.20 4.45 7.10
C TYR A 159 -2.10 4.59 5.86
N SER A 160 -2.96 5.62 5.80
CA SER A 160 -3.80 5.86 4.62
C SER A 160 -2.94 6.27 3.43
N GLY A 161 -3.18 5.64 2.28
CA GLY A 161 -2.38 5.69 1.06
C GLY A 161 -1.21 4.71 1.02
N GLY A 162 -0.99 3.94 2.10
CA GLY A 162 0.05 2.93 2.19
C GLY A 162 -0.32 1.59 1.54
N GLY A 163 0.66 0.96 0.89
CA GLY A 163 0.48 -0.30 0.19
C GLY A 163 0.34 -1.49 1.14
N CYS A 164 -0.50 -2.43 0.74
CA CYS A 164 -0.69 -3.72 1.37
C CYS A 164 -0.08 -4.82 0.48
N PHE A 165 0.92 -5.49 1.02
CA PHE A 165 1.74 -6.47 0.30
C PHE A 165 1.53 -7.86 0.88
N SER A 166 1.41 -8.86 0.02
CA SER A 166 1.37 -10.25 0.47
C SER A 166 2.64 -10.56 1.26
N GLU A 167 2.49 -11.08 2.48
CA GLU A 167 3.64 -11.46 3.28
C GLU A 167 4.40 -12.61 2.61
N GLU A 168 3.71 -13.47 1.85
CA GLU A 168 4.29 -14.61 1.15
C GLU A 168 5.10 -14.19 -0.08
N THR A 169 4.50 -13.38 -0.96
CA THR A 169 5.07 -13.09 -2.28
C THR A 169 5.75 -11.73 -2.37
N GLY A 170 5.50 -10.81 -1.42
CA GLY A 170 5.97 -9.43 -1.48
C GLY A 170 5.24 -8.56 -2.52
N LYS A 171 4.23 -9.10 -3.21
CA LYS A 171 3.47 -8.38 -4.23
C LYS A 171 2.38 -7.49 -3.65
N LEU A 172 2.11 -6.36 -4.29
CA LEU A 172 1.06 -5.42 -3.89
C LEU A 172 -0.31 -5.97 -4.33
N PHE A 173 -1.24 -6.14 -3.39
CA PHE A 173 -2.61 -6.56 -3.70
C PHE A 173 -3.67 -5.50 -3.35
N ALA A 174 -3.34 -4.53 -2.50
CA ALA A 174 -4.27 -3.45 -2.16
C ALA A 174 -3.55 -2.18 -1.66
N VAL A 175 -4.30 -1.10 -1.56
CA VAL A 175 -3.89 0.14 -0.86
C VAL A 175 -4.86 0.41 0.26
N ASN A 176 -4.33 0.71 1.44
CA ASN A 176 -5.14 1.10 2.58
C ASN A 176 -5.59 2.55 2.41
N VAL A 177 -6.90 2.80 2.37
CA VAL A 177 -7.46 4.15 2.25
C VAL A 177 -7.97 4.69 3.58
N GLY A 178 -8.05 3.86 4.63
CA GLY A 178 -8.47 4.37 5.93
C GLY A 178 -8.73 3.29 6.96
N LYS A 179 -9.59 3.59 7.92
CA LYS A 179 -9.97 2.67 8.99
C LYS A 179 -11.48 2.57 9.13
N ASP A 180 -11.96 1.37 9.38
CA ASP A 180 -13.34 1.09 9.69
C ASP A 180 -13.54 1.13 11.22
N ASP A 181 -13.76 2.33 11.75
CA ASP A 181 -13.97 2.56 13.18
C ASP A 181 -15.22 1.85 13.73
N ARG A 182 -16.20 1.52 12.87
CA ARG A 182 -17.43 0.85 13.29
C ARG A 182 -17.21 -0.63 13.57
N ASN A 183 -16.19 -1.23 12.94
CA ASN A 183 -15.91 -2.66 12.99
C ASN A 183 -14.54 -2.97 13.64
N GLY A 184 -14.17 -2.20 14.66
CA GLY A 184 -12.98 -2.45 15.48
C GLY A 184 -11.68 -1.90 14.90
N GLY A 185 -11.73 -0.88 14.04
CA GLY A 185 -10.53 -0.20 13.52
C GLY A 185 -9.79 -0.97 12.44
N ARG A 186 -10.50 -1.82 11.69
CA ARG A 186 -9.97 -2.63 10.58
C ARG A 186 -9.48 -1.73 9.44
N ALA A 187 -8.44 -2.17 8.74
CA ALA A 187 -7.96 -1.48 7.55
C ALA A 187 -9.01 -1.56 6.42
N MET A 188 -9.29 -0.42 5.80
CA MET A 188 -10.16 -0.34 4.61
C MET A 188 -9.27 -0.33 3.37
N LEU A 189 -9.43 -1.34 2.53
CA LEU A 189 -8.46 -1.60 1.46
C LEU A 189 -9.14 -1.51 0.09
N VAL A 190 -8.51 -0.82 -0.87
CA VAL A 190 -8.90 -0.87 -2.28
C VAL A 190 -7.99 -1.87 -2.97
N HIS A 191 -8.57 -2.94 -3.52
CA HIS A 191 -7.83 -3.98 -4.22
C HIS A 191 -7.18 -3.44 -5.51
N VAL A 192 -5.98 -3.92 -5.86
CA VAL A 192 -5.25 -3.43 -7.06
C VAL A 192 -6.03 -3.64 -8.36
N ALA A 193 -6.81 -4.71 -8.48
CA ALA A 193 -7.68 -4.91 -9.65
C ALA A 193 -8.72 -3.79 -9.80
N SER A 194 -9.27 -3.31 -8.68
CA SER A 194 -10.18 -2.16 -8.67
C SER A 194 -9.43 -0.88 -9.03
N LEU A 195 -8.24 -0.66 -8.46
CA LEU A 195 -7.40 0.51 -8.81
C LEU A 195 -7.07 0.57 -10.29
N LEU A 196 -6.67 -0.55 -10.90
CA LEU A 196 -6.40 -0.62 -12.34
C LEU A 196 -7.65 -0.34 -13.17
N THR A 197 -8.82 -0.84 -12.74
CA THR A 197 -10.09 -0.56 -13.42
C THR A 197 -10.43 0.93 -13.34
N LEU A 198 -10.35 1.51 -12.15
CA LEU A 198 -10.59 2.95 -11.93
C LEU A 198 -9.67 3.80 -12.80
N LEU A 199 -8.37 3.50 -12.79
CA LEU A 199 -7.36 4.17 -13.59
C LEU A 199 -7.65 4.10 -15.10
N ARG A 200 -8.06 2.92 -15.62
CA ARG A 200 -8.46 2.75 -17.03
C ARG A 200 -9.72 3.53 -17.38
N THR A 201 -10.67 3.61 -16.46
CA THR A 201 -11.95 4.31 -16.67
C THR A 201 -11.85 5.81 -16.43
N HIS A 202 -10.70 6.31 -15.98
CA HIS A 202 -10.47 7.74 -15.78
C HIS A 202 -10.46 8.47 -17.13
N LYS A 203 -11.65 8.88 -17.57
CA LYS A 203 -11.88 9.63 -18.81
C LYS A 203 -11.40 11.07 -18.64
N GLY A 204 -10.27 11.43 -19.26
CA GLY A 204 -9.88 12.83 -19.40
C GLY A 204 -8.42 13.11 -19.73
N ALA A 205 -7.51 12.17 -19.45
CA ALA A 205 -6.10 12.29 -19.82
C ALA A 205 -5.74 11.23 -20.86
N PRO A 206 -4.82 11.52 -21.80
CA PRO A 206 -4.17 10.46 -22.56
C PRO A 206 -3.42 9.60 -21.54
N VAL A 207 -4.02 8.49 -21.11
CA VAL A 207 -3.23 7.36 -20.63
C VAL A 207 -2.34 7.04 -21.83
N PRO A 208 -1.00 7.13 -21.73
CA PRO A 208 -0.15 6.74 -22.85
C PRO A 208 -0.59 5.33 -23.28
N GLU A 209 -0.54 5.01 -24.56
CA GLU A 209 -0.77 3.63 -24.99
C GLU A 209 0.30 2.76 -24.31
N TRP A 210 -0.09 2.09 -23.23
CA TRP A 210 0.76 1.13 -22.56
C TRP A 210 0.43 -0.23 -23.17
N ASP A 211 1.46 -0.88 -23.68
CA ASP A 211 1.38 -2.28 -24.12
C ASP A 211 1.17 -3.14 -22.88
N TRP A 212 -0.09 -3.42 -22.56
CA TRP A 212 -0.50 -4.29 -21.48
C TRP A 212 -0.24 -5.73 -21.91
N GLY A 213 1.04 -6.10 -22.02
CA GLY A 213 1.53 -7.36 -22.58
C GLY A 213 0.49 -8.46 -22.48
N GLU A 214 -0.14 -8.78 -23.61
CA GLU A 214 -1.16 -9.81 -23.68
C GLU A 214 -0.51 -11.14 -23.32
N GLY A 215 -0.81 -11.61 -22.11
CA GLY A 215 -0.41 -12.91 -21.60
C GLY A 215 -1.56 -13.49 -20.78
N ALA A 216 -2.55 -14.01 -21.52
CA ALA A 216 -3.64 -14.83 -21.00
C ALA A 216 -3.14 -16.08 -20.27
#